data_AF-A0A943D845-F1
#
_entry.id   AF-A0A943D845-F1
#
_cell.length_a   1.000
_cell.length_b   1.000
_cell.length_c   1.000
_cell.angle_alpha   90.00
_cell.angle_beta   90.00
_cell.angle_gamma   90.00
#
_symmetry.space_group_name_H-M   'P 1'
#
loop_
_entity.id
_entity.type
_entity.pdbx_description
1 polymer ?
#
loop_
_entity_poly.entity_id
_entity_poly.type
_entity_poly.pdbx_seq_one_letter_code
_entity_poly.pdbx_strand_id
1 'polypeptide(L)'
;MYRVISPFRDLKNDEHLYQEGDMYPVEGYKPTKARIKELAEGKNPLNRVFIVKDTTEETPGDSTEGEPEKDTTEETSETNE
;
A
#
# COMPACT_ATOMS: atom_id res chain seq x y z
N MET A 1 11.26 -9.19 -0.21
CA MET A 1 10.20 -8.36 -0.81
C MET A 1 9.02 -8.28 0.15
N TYR A 2 8.12 -7.33 -0.08
CA TYR A 2 6.84 -7.24 0.62
C TYR A 2 5.71 -7.43 -0.39
N ARG A 3 4.62 -8.05 0.04
CA ARG A 3 3.39 -8.15 -0.74
C ARG A 3 2.42 -7.09 -0.27
N VAL A 4 1.80 -6.41 -1.22
CA VAL A 4 0.78 -5.41 -0.94
C VAL A 4 -0.52 -6.13 -0.62
N ILE A 5 -1.14 -5.80 0.51
CA ILE A 5 -2.41 -6.39 0.97
C ILE A 5 -3.56 -5.39 0.96
N SER A 6 -3.26 -4.10 0.84
CA SER A 6 -4.25 -3.05 0.67
C SER A 6 -3.69 -2.05 -0.33
N PRO A 7 -4.49 -1.60 -1.30
CA PRO A 7 -4.01 -0.66 -2.30
C PRO A 7 -3.60 0.67 -1.64
N PHE A 8 -2.48 1.23 -2.09
CA PHE A 8 -2.00 2.52 -1.64
C PHE A 8 -1.19 3.24 -2.72
N ARG A 9 -1.20 4.56 -2.67
CA ARG A 9 -0.41 5.42 -3.54
C ARG A 9 0.86 5.84 -2.82
N ASP A 10 2.03 5.52 -3.39
CA ASP A 10 3.30 5.95 -2.81
C ASP A 10 3.78 7.27 -3.42
N LEU A 11 3.49 8.37 -2.71
CA LEU A 11 3.94 9.72 -3.08
C LEU A 11 5.47 9.86 -3.13
N LYS A 12 6.23 8.91 -2.57
CA LYS A 12 7.71 8.91 -2.60
C LYS A 12 8.28 8.13 -3.79
N ASN A 13 7.43 7.53 -4.62
CA ASN A 13 7.80 6.71 -5.77
C ASN A 13 6.93 7.11 -6.97
N ASP A 14 7.06 8.35 -7.45
CA ASP A 14 6.31 8.88 -8.62
C ASP A 14 4.79 8.69 -8.51
N GLU A 15 4.27 8.76 -7.29
CA GLU A 15 2.86 8.52 -6.98
C GLU A 15 2.33 7.17 -7.49
N HIS A 16 3.20 6.16 -7.51
CA HIS A 16 2.90 4.82 -7.98
C HIS A 16 1.76 4.22 -7.15
N LEU A 17 0.73 3.75 -7.84
CA LEU A 17 -0.38 3.05 -7.23
C LEU A 17 -0.06 1.57 -7.14
N TYR A 18 0.15 1.08 -5.93
CA TYR A 18 0.27 -0.34 -5.66
C TYR A 18 -1.12 -0.94 -5.45
N GLN A 19 -1.42 -2.02 -6.15
CA GLN A 19 -2.63 -2.81 -6.00
C GLN A 19 -2.41 -3.99 -5.04
N GLU A 20 -3.51 -4.54 -4.54
CA GLU A 20 -3.45 -5.76 -3.72
C GLU A 20 -2.81 -6.91 -4.53
N GLY A 21 -1.85 -7.60 -3.93
CA GLY A 21 -1.04 -8.65 -4.57
C GLY A 21 0.27 -8.16 -5.17
N ASP A 22 0.46 -6.84 -5.35
CA ASP A 22 1.68 -6.31 -5.94
C ASP A 22 2.92 -6.55 -5.07
N MET A 23 4.08 -6.52 -5.73
CA MET A 23 5.39 -6.60 -5.07
C MET A 23 5.89 -5.20 -4.73
N TYR A 24 6.19 -4.98 -3.46
CA TYR A 24 6.79 -3.75 -2.95
C TYR A 24 8.19 -4.00 -2.38
N PRO A 25 9.18 -3.11 -2.62
CA PRO A 25 9.14 -1.98 -3.57
C PRO A 25 9.29 -2.40 -5.03
N VAL A 26 8.92 -1.54 -5.98
CA VAL A 26 9.24 -1.73 -7.41
C VAL A 26 10.75 -1.82 -7.65
N GLU A 27 11.13 -2.50 -8.74
CA GLU A 27 12.53 -2.66 -9.10
C GLU A 27 13.20 -1.29 -9.31
N GLY A 28 14.35 -1.09 -8.67
CA GLY A 28 15.07 0.19 -8.69
C GLY A 28 14.65 1.18 -7.59
N TYR A 29 13.49 0.99 -6.94
CA TYR A 29 13.07 1.82 -5.81
C TYR A 29 13.58 1.27 -4.47
N LYS A 30 14.19 2.15 -3.66
CA LYS A 30 14.72 1.82 -2.33
C LYS A 30 14.00 2.64 -1.25
N PRO A 31 12.91 2.11 -0.68
CA PRO A 31 12.21 2.79 0.40
C PRO A 31 13.05 2.83 1.67
N THR A 32 12.79 3.82 2.52
CA THR A 32 13.42 3.91 3.83
C THR A 32 12.83 2.87 4.79
N LYS A 33 13.60 2.46 5.80
CA LYS A 33 13.11 1.54 6.84
C LYS A 33 11.89 2.09 7.59
N ALA A 34 11.83 3.40 7.80
CA ALA A 34 10.68 4.07 8.40
C ALA A 34 9.43 3.86 7.55
N ARG A 35 9.53 4.09 6.22
CA ARG A 35 8.41 3.89 5.29
C ARG A 35 7.88 2.47 5.31
N ILE A 36 8.77 1.47 5.26
CA ILE A 36 8.38 0.06 5.36
C ILE A 36 7.63 -0.20 6.67
N LYS A 37 8.13 0.34 7.79
CA LYS A 37 7.51 0.15 9.11
C LYS A 37 6.13 0.81 9.19
N GLU A 38 5.95 2.01 8.64
CA GLU A 38 4.65 2.68 8.57
C GLU A 38 3.62 1.89 7.74
N LEU A 39 4.06 1.31 6.62
CA LEU A 39 3.20 0.50 5.75
C LEU A 39 2.93 -0.90 6.35
N ALA A 40 3.89 -1.51 7.05
CA ALA A 40 3.77 -2.85 7.59
C ALA A 40 3.16 -2.91 9.00
N GLU A 41 3.38 -1.92 9.85
CA GLU A 41 2.79 -1.85 11.20
C GLU A 41 1.46 -1.08 11.21
N GLY A 42 1.03 -0.55 10.07
CA GLY A 42 -0.15 0.31 10.00
C GLY A 42 -0.01 1.62 10.75
N LYS A 43 1.21 2.08 11.08
CA LYS A 43 1.48 3.39 11.70
C LYS A 43 1.44 4.51 10.67
N ASN A 44 0.34 4.62 9.96
CA ASN A 44 0.07 5.62 8.94
C ASN A 44 -1.24 6.33 9.27
N PRO A 45 -1.56 7.47 8.65
CA PRO A 45 -2.78 8.23 8.96
C PRO A 45 -4.08 7.42 8.79
N LEU A 46 -4.04 6.32 8.04
CA LEU A 46 -5.16 5.41 7.82
C LEU A 46 -5.22 4.28 8.86
N ASN A 47 -4.24 4.21 9.77
CA ASN A 47 -4.08 3.18 10.79
C ASN A 47 -4.23 1.75 10.25
N ARG A 48 -3.79 1.51 9.01
CA ARG A 48 -4.03 0.26 8.26
C ARG A 48 -2.73 -0.33 7.71
N VAL A 49 -2.58 -1.64 7.76
CA VAL A 49 -1.44 -2.33 7.12
C VAL A 49 -1.62 -2.35 5.61
N PHE A 50 -0.61 -1.91 4.87
CA PHE A 50 -0.59 -1.89 3.41
C PHE A 50 0.28 -2.99 2.81
N ILE A 51 1.34 -3.39 3.51
CA ILE A 51 2.30 -4.38 3.02
C ILE A 51 2.60 -5.42 4.08
N VAL A 52 2.82 -6.66 3.68
CA VAL A 52 3.29 -7.75 4.52
C VAL A 52 4.61 -8.29 4.00
N LYS A 53 5.48 -8.75 4.89
CA LYS A 53 6.75 -9.34 4.46
C LYS A 53 6.45 -10.65 3.73
N ASP A 54 6.85 -10.73 2.46
CA ASP A 54 6.70 -11.94 1.67
C ASP A 54 7.78 -12.93 2.14
N THR A 55 7.47 -13.69 3.19
CA THR A 55 8.25 -14.85 3.64
C THR A 55 7.75 -16.05 2.85
N THR A 56 8.48 -16.44 1.84
CA THR A 56 8.27 -17.66 1.04
C THR A 56 8.61 -18.93 1.83
N GLU A 57 8.06 -19.06 3.04
CA GLU A 57 7.92 -20.32 3.77
C GLU A 57 6.47 -20.37 4.31
N GLU A 58 5.82 -21.48 3.99
CA GLU A 58 4.39 -21.74 4.06
C GLU A 58 3.74 -21.39 5.42
N THR A 59 2.68 -20.58 5.41
CA THR A 59 1.49 -20.75 6.25
C THR A 59 0.36 -19.83 5.77
N PRO A 60 -0.82 -20.38 5.37
CA PRO A 60 -1.98 -19.60 5.00
C PRO A 60 -2.77 -19.28 6.27
N GLY A 61 -2.92 -18.00 6.61
CA GLY A 61 -3.84 -17.62 7.68
C GLY A 61 -3.39 -16.39 8.45
N ASP A 62 -3.71 -15.22 7.92
CA ASP A 62 -4.45 -14.23 8.70
C ASP A 62 -5.16 -13.30 7.74
N SER A 63 -6.33 -13.75 7.27
CA SER A 63 -7.35 -12.85 6.75
C SER A 63 -7.86 -12.02 7.92
N THR A 64 -7.26 -10.86 8.17
CA THR A 64 -8.00 -9.81 8.87
C THR A 64 -8.93 -9.17 7.84
N GLU A 65 -10.14 -9.72 7.83
CA GLU A 65 -11.35 -9.21 7.21
C GLU A 65 -11.50 -7.70 7.42
N GLY A 66 -11.68 -6.99 6.32
CA GLY A 66 -11.98 -5.57 6.27
C GLY A 66 -12.84 -5.30 5.05
N GLU A 67 -14.03 -5.90 5.03
CA GLU A 67 -15.10 -5.54 4.10
C GLU A 67 -15.53 -4.06 4.30
N PRO A 68 -16.31 -3.50 3.36
CA PRO A 68 -15.95 -2.36 2.53
C PRO A 68 -16.55 -1.04 3.03
N GLU A 69 -16.04 0.11 2.56
CA GLU A 69 -16.75 1.41 2.40
C GLU A 69 -15.73 2.49 1.98
N LYS A 70 -15.68 2.87 0.69
CA LYS A 70 -16.42 3.98 0.05
C LYS A 70 -16.06 5.38 0.59
N ASP A 71 -15.22 6.10 -0.16
CA ASP A 71 -15.52 7.43 -0.77
C ASP A 71 -14.23 7.90 -1.50
N THR A 72 -14.19 7.90 -2.83
CA THR A 72 -14.45 9.10 -3.66
C THR A 72 -13.74 10.33 -3.07
N THR A 73 -12.63 10.76 -3.65
CA THR A 73 -12.76 11.87 -4.62
C THR A 73 -11.65 11.81 -5.65
N GLU A 74 -12.04 11.58 -6.89
CA GLU A 74 -11.30 11.99 -8.06
C GLU A 74 -11.04 13.50 -7.96
N GLU A 75 -9.78 13.89 -7.99
CA GLU A 75 -9.38 15.23 -8.39
C GLU A 75 -9.88 15.46 -9.82
N THR A 76 -11.01 16.15 -9.97
CA THR A 76 -11.27 16.87 -11.22
C THR A 76 -10.47 18.16 -11.16
N SER A 77 -9.29 18.10 -11.76
CA SER A 77 -8.56 19.25 -12.24
C SER A 77 -9.41 20.06 -13.24
N GLU A 78 -9.32 21.38 -13.10
CA GLU A 78 -9.45 22.46 -14.08
C GLU A 78 -10.12 22.19 -15.44
N THR A 79 -11.03 23.07 -15.88
CA THR A 79 -10.78 23.99 -17.03
C THR A 79 -11.99 24.91 -17.30
N ASN A 80 -11.68 26.22 -17.40
CA ASN A 80 -12.36 27.36 -18.02
C ASN A 80 -13.67 27.18 -18.82
N GLU A 81 -14.63 28.09 -18.59
CA GLU A 81 -15.12 29.05 -19.61
C GLU A 81 -15.61 30.35 -18.94
#